data_AF-A0ABD2NLX5-F1
#
_entry.id   AF-A0ABD2NLX5-F1
#
_cell.length_a   1.000
_cell.length_b   1.000
_cell.length_c   1.000
_cell.angle_alpha   90.00
_cell.angle_beta   90.00
_cell.angle_gamma   90.00
#
_symmetry.space_group_name_H-M   'P 1'
#
loop_
_entity.id
_entity.type
_entity.pdbx_description
1 polymer ?
#
loop_
_entity_poly.entity_id
_entity_poly.type
_entity_poly.pdbx_seq_one_letter_code
_entity_poly.pdbx_strand_id
1 'polypeptide(L)'
;MTQRPTRFLNFTNEEDINLINLVKQYRSLYDVYEKEHKDLMVRNQLWHDVARIMERDVSDCKKRWRSMKDTYYRQKRTKTRTNWVLMNRLQFLDAVGKSYDW
;
A
#
# COMPACT_ATOMS: atom_id res chain seq x y z
N MET A 1 9.34 -12.90 -27.48
CA MET A 1 9.33 -12.59 -26.04
C MET A 1 8.97 -11.12 -25.86
N THR A 2 7.70 -10.79 -25.68
CA THR A 2 7.28 -9.39 -25.48
C THR A 2 7.69 -8.95 -24.09
N GLN A 3 8.71 -8.10 -24.00
CA GLN A 3 8.95 -7.32 -22.78
C GLN A 3 7.68 -6.52 -22.52
N ARG A 4 6.95 -6.84 -21.45
CA ARG A 4 5.79 -6.04 -21.04
C ARG A 4 6.33 -4.68 -20.64
N PRO A 5 6.00 -3.58 -21.34
CA PRO A 5 6.41 -2.27 -20.89
C PRO A 5 5.87 -2.09 -19.47
N THR A 6 6.76 -1.80 -18.53
CA THR A 6 6.37 -1.32 -17.20
C THR A 6 5.61 -0.02 -17.44
N ARG A 7 4.26 -0.11 -17.53
CA ARG A 7 3.39 1.06 -17.48
C ARG A 7 3.80 1.84 -16.24
N PHE A 8 4.33 3.05 -16.44
CA PHE A 8 4.46 4.01 -15.35
C PHE A 8 3.04 4.28 -14.86
N LEU A 9 2.76 3.85 -13.62
CA LEU A 9 1.48 4.11 -12.98
C LEU A 9 1.48 5.57 -12.59
N ASN A 10 0.79 6.40 -13.37
CA ASN A 10 0.66 7.83 -13.11
C ASN A 10 -0.43 8.05 -12.06
N PHE A 11 -0.05 7.96 -10.79
CA PHE A 11 -0.84 8.45 -9.66
C PHE A 11 -0.38 9.85 -9.30
N THR A 12 -1.33 10.76 -9.11
CA THR A 12 -1.09 12.07 -8.51
C THR A 12 -0.88 11.94 -6.99
N ASN A 13 -0.32 12.97 -6.37
CA ASN A 13 -0.17 13.00 -4.90
C ASN A 13 -1.53 12.88 -4.18
N GLU A 14 -2.60 13.45 -4.74
CA GLU A 14 -3.94 13.36 -4.17
C GLU A 14 -4.48 11.93 -4.25
N GLU A 15 -4.31 11.26 -5.38
CA GLU A 15 -4.69 9.85 -5.52
C GLU A 15 -3.89 8.93 -4.60
N ASP A 16 -2.61 9.23 -4.37
CA ASP A 16 -1.82 8.51 -3.37
C ASP A 16 -2.39 8.68 -1.96
N ILE A 17 -2.73 9.91 -1.59
CA ILE A 17 -3.36 10.21 -0.29
C ILE A 17 -4.68 9.46 -0.16
N ASN A 18 -5.51 9.47 -1.20
CA ASN A 18 -6.80 8.76 -1.22
C ASN A 18 -6.61 7.25 -1.11
N LEU A 19 -5.67 6.68 -1.87
CA LEU A 19 -5.35 5.26 -1.79
C LEU A 19 -4.87 4.86 -0.39
N ILE A 20 -4.01 5.66 0.23
CA ILE A 20 -3.54 5.43 1.60
C ILE A 20 -4.71 5.47 2.59
N ASN A 21 -5.59 6.47 2.47
CA ASN A 21 -6.75 6.63 3.36
C ASN A 21 -7.75 5.47 3.23
N LEU A 22 -7.96 4.96 2.01
CA LEU A 22 -8.81 3.79 1.78
C LEU A 22 -8.17 2.52 2.35
N VAL A 23 -6.91 2.25 2.04
CA VAL A 23 -6.22 1.04 2.55
C VAL A 23 -6.13 1.05 4.07
N LYS A 24 -5.92 2.21 4.70
CA LYS A 24 -5.88 2.36 6.15
C LYS A 24 -7.17 1.92 6.85
N GLN A 25 -8.33 2.02 6.18
CA GLN A 25 -9.62 1.57 6.74
C GLN A 25 -9.73 0.04 6.78
N TYR A 26 -8.93 -0.67 5.98
CA TYR A 26 -8.99 -2.12 5.83
C TYR A 26 -7.70 -2.77 6.31
N ARG A 27 -7.61 -3.00 7.62
CA ARG A 27 -6.43 -3.61 8.26
C ARG A 27 -6.01 -4.93 7.60
N SER A 28 -6.97 -5.72 7.13
CA SER A 28 -6.78 -6.97 6.38
C SER A 28 -5.93 -6.82 5.11
N LEU A 29 -5.78 -5.61 4.57
CA LEU A 29 -4.96 -5.34 3.38
C LEU A 29 -3.46 -5.12 3.67
N TYR A 30 -3.09 -4.82 4.92
CA TYR A 30 -1.71 -4.42 5.23
C TYR A 30 -1.14 -5.00 6.53
N ASP A 31 -1.98 -5.47 7.46
CA ASP A 31 -1.54 -6.06 8.71
C ASP A 31 -1.55 -7.59 8.62
N VAL A 32 -0.37 -8.20 8.75
CA VAL A 32 -0.20 -9.67 8.65
C VAL A 32 -0.78 -10.43 9.85
N TYR A 33 -1.03 -9.73 10.96
CA TYR A 33 -1.63 -10.31 12.17
C TYR A 33 -3.15 -10.22 12.18
N GLU A 34 -3.75 -9.50 11.24
CA GLU A 34 -5.20 -9.46 11.10
C GLU A 34 -5.72 -10.82 10.68
N LYS A 35 -6.78 -11.31 11.33
CA LYS A 35 -7.30 -12.67 11.09
C LYS A 35 -7.68 -12.86 9.63
N GLU A 36 -8.33 -11.84 9.07
CA GLU A 36 -8.79 -11.80 7.69
C GLU A 36 -7.67 -11.58 6.67
N HIS A 37 -6.47 -11.16 7.09
CA HIS A 37 -5.33 -11.04 6.17
C HIS A 37 -4.93 -12.39 5.55
N LYS A 38 -5.18 -13.48 6.27
CA LYS A 38 -4.91 -14.84 5.79
C LYS A 38 -5.95 -15.29 4.75
N ASP A 39 -7.10 -14.64 4.72
CA ASP A 39 -8.15 -14.93 3.75
C ASP A 39 -7.87 -14.19 2.42
N LEU A 40 -7.58 -14.97 1.38
CA LEU A 40 -7.33 -14.43 0.04
C LEU A 40 -8.60 -13.86 -0.59
N MET A 41 -9.77 -14.45 -0.32
CA MET A 41 -11.04 -14.03 -0.90
C MET A 41 -11.47 -12.68 -0.32
N VAL A 42 -11.37 -12.52 1.01
CA VAL A 42 -11.64 -11.24 1.68
C VAL A 42 -10.70 -10.14 1.14
N ARG A 43 -9.39 -10.40 1.08
CA ARG A 43 -8.45 -9.40 0.54
C ARG A 43 -8.73 -9.05 -0.92
N ASN A 44 -9.09 -10.01 -1.76
CA ASN A 44 -9.44 -9.74 -3.14
C ASN A 44 -10.68 -8.86 -3.25
N GLN A 45 -11.72 -9.14 -2.47
CA GLN A 45 -12.93 -8.33 -2.43
C GLN A 45 -12.63 -6.89 -2.00
N LEU A 46 -11.89 -6.72 -0.90
CA LEU A 46 -11.49 -5.40 -0.39
C LEU A 46 -10.68 -4.61 -1.42
N TRP A 47 -9.77 -5.27 -2.16
CA TRP A 47 -9.04 -4.61 -3.24
C TRP A 47 -9.92 -4.21 -4.42
N HIS A 48 -10.94 -5.00 -4.75
CA HIS A 48 -11.95 -4.62 -5.74
C HIS A 48 -12.74 -3.39 -5.27
N ASP A 49 -13.08 -3.30 -3.98
CA ASP A 49 -13.81 -2.16 -3.43
C ASP A 49 -12.96 -0.89 -3.44
N VAL A 50 -11.69 -0.98 -3.03
CA VAL A 50 -10.73 0.13 -3.12
C VAL A 50 -10.57 0.60 -4.55
N ALA A 51 -10.36 -0.31 -5.50
CA ALA A 51 -10.15 0.01 -6.91
C ALA A 51 -11.38 0.69 -7.54
N ARG A 52 -12.57 0.22 -7.18
CA ARG A 52 -13.86 0.82 -7.59
C ARG A 52 -13.99 2.26 -7.10
N ILE A 53 -13.67 2.53 -5.84
CA ILE A 53 -13.74 3.88 -5.26
C ILE A 53 -12.67 4.80 -5.87
N MET A 54 -11.49 4.26 -6.17
CA MET A 54 -10.40 4.99 -6.83
C MET A 54 -10.63 5.22 -8.33
N GLU A 55 -11.63 4.58 -8.94
CA GLU A 55 -11.82 4.55 -10.40
C GLU A 55 -10.55 4.11 -11.15
N ARG A 56 -9.86 3.10 -10.60
CA ARG A 56 -8.61 2.53 -11.14
C ARG A 56 -8.68 1.02 -11.22
N ASP A 57 -7.76 0.42 -11.97
CA ASP A 57 -7.61 -1.04 -11.99
C ASP A 57 -7.09 -1.55 -10.63
N VAL A 58 -7.61 -2.71 -10.21
CA VAL A 58 -7.15 -3.41 -9.00
C VAL A 58 -5.63 -3.63 -9.02
N SER A 59 -5.08 -3.98 -10.18
CA SER A 59 -3.64 -4.19 -10.33
C SER A 59 -2.83 -2.93 -10.08
N ASP A 60 -3.38 -1.77 -10.43
CA ASP A 60 -2.68 -0.50 -10.37
C ASP A 60 -2.70 0.04 -8.95
N CYS A 61 -3.83 -0.04 -8.25
CA CYS A 61 -3.91 0.23 -6.81
C CYS A 61 -2.94 -0.66 -6.02
N LYS A 62 -2.94 -1.98 -6.29
CA LYS A 62 -2.03 -2.94 -5.61
C LYS A 62 -0.56 -2.61 -5.84
N LYS A 63 -0.17 -2.33 -7.08
CA LYS A 63 1.22 -1.98 -7.44
C LYS A 63 1.64 -0.65 -6.83
N ARG A 64 0.77 0.37 -6.87
CA ARG A 64 1.06 1.69 -6.30
C ARG A 64 1.21 1.61 -4.78
N TRP A 65 0.28 0.94 -4.11
CA TRP A 65 0.36 0.67 -2.66
C TRP A 65 1.66 -0.03 -2.27
N ARG A 66 2.04 -1.09 -2.99
CA ARG A 66 3.31 -1.80 -2.76
C ARG A 66 4.50 -0.86 -2.88
N SER A 67 4.57 -0.06 -3.95
CA SER A 67 5.64 0.91 -4.17
C SER A 67 5.77 1.95 -3.04
N MET A 68 4.63 2.49 -2.57
CA MET A 68 4.62 3.44 -1.44
C MET A 68 5.09 2.77 -0.14
N LYS A 69 4.59 1.56 0.15
CA LYS A 69 4.97 0.81 1.35
C LYS A 69 6.46 0.44 1.36
N ASP A 70 7.00 -0.01 0.23
CA ASP A 70 8.41 -0.37 0.11
C ASP A 70 9.31 0.86 0.29
N THR A 71 8.92 1.98 -0.32
CA THR A 71 9.60 3.27 -0.15
C THR A 71 9.57 3.71 1.31
N TYR A 72 8.43 3.55 1.99
CA TYR A 72 8.27 3.88 3.40
C TYR A 72 9.23 3.09 4.29
N TYR A 73 9.23 1.76 4.18
CA TYR A 73 10.11 0.92 5.00
C TYR A 73 11.59 1.12 4.65
N ARG A 74 11.93 1.38 3.39
CA ARG A 74 13.31 1.71 2.99
C ARG A 74 13.79 2.97 3.72
N GLN A 75 13.00 4.05 3.68
CA GLN A 75 13.36 5.32 4.32
C GLN A 75 13.48 5.19 5.85
N LYS A 76 12.61 4.38 6.49
CA LYS A 76 12.71 4.04 7.92
C LYS A 76 14.02 3.31 8.25
N ARG A 77 14.45 2.36 7.41
CA ARG A 77 15.69 1.59 7.63
C ARG A 77 16.94 2.45 7.43
N THR A 78 16.95 3.32 6.42
CA THR A 78 18.12 4.15 6.11
C THR A 78 18.26 5.38 7.02
N LYS A 79 17.26 5.68 7.86
CA LYS A 79 17.20 6.87 8.73
C LYS A 79 17.47 8.19 8.00
N THR A 80 17.21 8.22 6.69
CA THR A 80 17.44 9.39 5.84
C THR A 80 16.34 10.41 6.08
N ARG A 81 16.70 11.67 6.34
CA ARG A 81 15.74 12.78 6.35
C ARG A 81 15.13 12.91 4.96
N THR A 82 13.82 12.93 4.90
CA THR A 82 13.03 12.90 3.65
C THR A 82 11.88 13.89 3.77
N ASN A 83 11.65 14.67 2.72
CA ASN A 83 10.51 15.57 2.61
C ASN A 83 9.33 14.90 1.90
N TRP A 84 9.35 13.57 1.76
CA TRP A 84 8.27 12.85 1.10
C TRP A 84 6.99 12.96 1.93
N VAL A 85 6.03 13.74 1.42
CA VAL A 85 4.77 14.11 2.11
C VAL A 85 3.96 12.90 2.60
N LEU A 86 4.10 11.75 1.95
CA LEU A 86 3.37 10.53 2.29
C LEU A 86 3.92 9.81 3.52
N MET A 87 5.12 10.17 4.01
CA MET A 87 5.71 9.62 5.25
C MET A 87 4.74 9.68 6.43
N ASN A 88 4.20 10.88 6.70
CA ASN A 88 3.29 11.09 7.82
C ASN A 88 1.94 10.38 7.61
N ARG A 89 1.54 10.17 6.36
CA ARG A 89 0.30 9.46 6.03
C ARG A 89 0.43 7.95 6.21
N LEU A 90 1.62 7.40 6.01
CA LEU A 90 1.94 5.98 6.14
C LEU A 90 2.36 5.57 7.57
N GLN A 91 2.46 6.52 8.51
CA GLN A 91 2.91 6.25 9.88
C GLN A 91 2.09 5.19 10.63
N PHE A 92 0.84 4.95 10.23
CA PHE A 92 0.00 3.89 10.81
C PHE A 92 0.58 2.48 10.59
N LEU A 93 1.47 2.32 9.61
CA LEU A 93 2.19 1.07 9.37
C LEU A 93 3.19 0.74 10.49
N ASP A 94 3.56 1.70 11.34
CA ASP A 94 4.42 1.45 12.51
C ASP A 94 3.67 0.71 13.63
N ALA A 95 2.33 0.80 13.63
CA ALA A 95 1.47 0.12 14.60
C ALA A 95 1.16 -1.33 14.20
N VAL A 96 1.52 -1.75 12.98
CA VAL A 96 1.42 -3.15 12.54
C VAL A 96 2.47 -3.95 13.30
N GLY A 97 2.02 -5.02 13.96
CA GLY A 97 2.78 -5.79 14.95
C GLY A 97 4.24 -6.03 14.54
N LYS A 98 5.15 -5.67 15.44
CA LYS A 98 6.55 -6.05 15.34
C LYS A 98 6.67 -7.56 15.59
N SER A 99 6.76 -8.38 14.55
CA SER A 99 7.60 -9.57 14.66
C SER A 99 9.02 -9.10 14.39
N TYR A 100 9.76 -8.94 15.47
CA TYR A 100 11.21 -9.09 15.41
C TYR A 100 11.50 -10.59 15.26
N ASP A 101 11.28 -11.15 14.08
CA ASP A 101 11.88 -12.43 13.71
C ASP A 101 12.90 -12.15 12.60
N TRP A 102 14.17 -12.24 13.01
CA TRP A 102 15.35 -12.32 12.14
C TRP A 102 15.54 -13.77 11.69
#